data_AF-A0A959NIJ3-F1
#
_entry.id   AF-A0A959NIJ3-F1
#
_cell.length_a   1.000
_cell.length_b   1.000
_cell.length_c   1.000
_cell.angle_alpha   90.00
_cell.angle_beta   90.00
_cell.angle_gamma   90.00
#
_symmetry.space_group_name_H-M   'P 1'
#
loop_
_entity.id
_entity.type
_entity.pdbx_description
1 polymer ?
#
loop_
_entity_poly.entity_id
_entity_poly.type
_entity_poly.pdbx_seq_one_letter_code
_entity_poly.pdbx_strand_id
1 'polypeptide(L)'
;MEATTKQTIKGGEWLIKESTPEDTFTPENFSEEQLMIRDMCTQFLDTEIYPILDRIDEREEGLMPSLMKKAGEQGLLATFFPEEFGALGKDFVTST
;
A
#
# COMPACT_ATOMS: atom_id res chain seq x y z
N MET A 1 5.65 32.59 2.61
CA MET A 1 6.30 31.73 3.63
C MET A 1 7.29 30.88 2.87
N GLU A 2 8.58 31.12 3.06
CA GLU A 2 9.65 30.47 2.28
C GLU A 2 9.62 28.96 2.52
N ALA A 3 9.48 28.19 1.43
CA ALA A 3 9.58 26.74 1.48
C ALA A 3 11.03 26.36 1.75
N THR A 4 11.34 25.93 2.97
CA THR A 4 12.66 25.38 3.30
C THR A 4 12.80 24.04 2.59
N THR A 5 13.51 24.02 1.46
CA THR A 5 13.77 22.79 0.69
C THR A 5 14.68 21.87 1.51
N LYS A 6 14.11 20.86 2.17
CA LYS A 6 14.86 19.82 2.90
C LYS A 6 15.75 19.09 1.89
N GLN A 7 17.07 19.06 2.10
CA GLN A 7 17.98 18.32 1.22
C GLN A 7 17.71 16.82 1.37
N THR A 8 17.18 16.20 0.33
CA THR A 8 16.91 14.76 0.28
C THR A 8 18.17 13.98 -0.08
N ILE A 9 18.38 12.84 0.57
CA ILE A 9 19.46 11.91 0.26
C ILE A 9 19.14 11.25 -1.09
N LYS A 10 20.09 11.29 -2.03
CA LYS A 10 19.96 10.61 -3.32
C LYS A 10 20.13 9.11 -3.17
N GLY A 11 19.58 8.33 -4.10
CA GLY A 11 19.75 6.88 -4.11
C GLY A 11 21.23 6.48 -4.05
N GLY A 12 21.61 5.73 -3.01
CA GLY A 12 23.00 5.28 -2.78
C GLY A 12 23.94 6.29 -2.11
N GLU A 13 23.50 7.52 -1.85
CA GLU A 13 24.33 8.56 -1.22
C GLU A 13 24.63 8.29 0.27
N TRP A 14 23.83 7.42 0.90
CA TRP A 14 24.06 6.93 2.27
C TRP A 14 25.40 6.19 2.47
N LEU A 15 26.05 5.73 1.38
CA LEU A 15 27.37 5.08 1.44
C LEU A 15 28.52 6.06 1.71
N ILE A 16 28.36 7.32 1.34
CA ILE A 16 29.41 8.34 1.34
C ILE A 16 29.11 9.53 2.25
N LYS A 17 27.88 9.61 2.76
CA LYS A 17 27.38 10.69 3.63
C LYS A 17 26.60 10.07 4.78
N GLU A 18 26.87 10.54 5.99
CA GLU A 18 26.10 10.15 7.18
C GLU A 18 24.65 10.63 7.06
N SER A 19 23.70 9.73 7.28
CA SER A 19 22.27 10.01 7.33
C SER A 19 21.79 10.04 8.77
N THR A 20 20.84 10.93 9.08
CA THR A 20 20.22 11.00 10.40
C THR A 20 18.95 10.14 10.46
N PRO A 21 18.49 9.69 11.64
CA PRO A 21 17.22 8.97 11.76
C PRO A 21 16.04 9.77 11.16
N GLU A 22 16.09 11.10 11.20
CA GLU A 22 15.07 11.98 10.62
C GLU A 22 15.03 11.99 9.08
N ASP A 23 16.03 11.40 8.42
CA ASP A 23 16.09 11.21 6.97
C ASP A 23 15.59 9.83 6.54
N THR A 24 15.23 8.97 7.50
CA THR A 24 14.77 7.60 7.27
C THR A 24 13.28 7.50 7.53
N PHE A 25 12.53 6.95 6.57
CA PHE A 25 11.13 6.63 6.78
C PHE A 25 11.00 5.35 7.62
N THR A 26 10.21 5.40 8.69
CA THR A 26 9.95 4.30 9.62
C THR A 26 8.45 4.04 9.74
N PRO A 27 8.01 2.85 10.19
CA PRO A 27 6.58 2.56 10.37
C PRO A 27 5.86 3.55 11.30
N GLU A 28 6.59 4.16 12.23
CA GLU A 28 6.07 5.20 13.12
C GLU A 28 5.73 6.51 12.38
N ASN A 29 6.15 6.67 11.12
CA ASN A 29 5.84 7.82 10.27
C ASN A 29 4.58 7.63 9.41
N PHE A 30 3.90 6.49 9.48
CA PHE A 30 2.64 6.29 8.77
C PHE A 30 1.58 7.28 9.25
N SER A 31 0.83 7.86 8.31
CA SER A 31 -0.35 8.67 8.62
C SER A 31 -1.50 7.79 9.14
N GLU A 32 -2.44 8.41 9.84
CA GLU A 32 -3.66 7.72 10.30
C GLU A 32 -4.43 7.10 9.12
N GLU A 33 -4.48 7.78 7.97
CA GLU A 33 -5.08 7.25 6.76
C GLU A 33 -4.35 6.01 6.23
N GLN A 34 -3.01 6.03 6.20
CA GLN A 34 -2.20 4.87 5.80
C GLN A 34 -2.42 3.67 6.73
N LEU A 35 -2.50 3.92 8.04
CA LEU A 35 -2.79 2.88 9.03
C LEU A 35 -4.19 2.29 8.84
N MET A 36 -5.21 3.13 8.58
CA MET A 36 -6.56 2.65 8.30
C MET A 36 -6.64 1.79 7.04
N ILE A 37 -5.93 2.19 5.98
CA ILE A 37 -5.90 1.41 4.72
C ILE A 37 -5.20 0.06 4.95
N ARG A 38 -4.10 0.03 5.70
CA ARG A 38 -3.43 -1.22 6.10
C ARG A 38 -4.37 -2.15 6.87
N ASP A 39 -5.12 -1.61 7.82
CA ASP A 39 -6.05 -2.40 8.64
C ASP A 39 -7.21 -2.93 7.79
N MET A 40 -7.72 -2.16 6.84
CA MET A 40 -8.71 -2.61 5.85
C MET A 40 -8.17 -3.76 4.98
N CYS A 41 -6.93 -3.66 4.49
CA CYS A 41 -6.28 -4.75 3.75
C CYS A 41 -6.19 -6.02 4.60
N THR A 42 -5.81 -5.89 5.87
CA THR A 42 -5.68 -7.02 6.80
C THR A 42 -7.03 -7.69 7.03
N GLN A 43 -8.10 -6.91 7.23
CA GLN A 43 -9.45 -7.43 7.37
C GLN A 43 -9.93 -8.19 6.13
N PHE A 44 -9.63 -7.69 4.93
CA PHE A 44 -9.95 -8.41 3.69
C PHE A 44 -9.27 -9.78 3.63
N LEU A 45 -7.99 -9.86 4.01
CA LEU A 45 -7.27 -11.14 4.10
C LEU A 45 -7.91 -12.09 5.11
N ASP A 46 -8.21 -11.60 6.31
CA ASP A 46 -8.79 -12.39 7.39
C ASP A 46 -10.18 -12.95 7.06
N THR A 47 -10.98 -12.18 6.36
CA THR A 47 -12.39 -12.50 6.10
C THR A 47 -12.63 -13.22 4.77
N GLU A 48 -11.89 -12.84 3.72
CA GLU A 48 -12.17 -13.28 2.36
C GLU A 48 -11.10 -14.23 1.80
N ILE A 49 -9.87 -14.23 2.33
CA ILE A 49 -8.76 -15.04 1.79
C ILE A 49 -8.42 -16.22 2.71
N TYR A 50 -8.06 -15.97 3.96
CA TYR A 50 -7.63 -17.03 4.89
C TYR A 50 -8.65 -18.17 5.07
N PRO A 51 -9.98 -17.93 5.10
CA PRO A 51 -10.96 -19.01 5.25
C PRO A 51 -11.08 -19.95 4.04
N ILE A 52 -10.55 -19.57 2.88
CA ILE A 52 -10.71 -20.30 1.63
C ILE A 52 -9.38 -20.70 0.99
N LEU A 53 -8.27 -20.63 1.75
CA LEU A 53 -6.92 -20.97 1.25
C LEU A 53 -6.87 -22.36 0.59
N ASP A 54 -7.47 -23.37 1.23
CA ASP A 54 -7.48 -24.74 0.68
C ASP A 54 -8.13 -24.80 -0.71
N ARG A 55 -9.20 -24.02 -0.93
CA ARG A 55 -9.90 -23.94 -2.22
C ARG A 55 -9.09 -23.19 -3.28
N ILE A 56 -8.31 -22.20 -2.85
CA ILE A 56 -7.36 -21.48 -3.72
C ILE A 56 -6.24 -22.44 -4.16
N ASP A 57 -5.72 -23.24 -3.24
CA ASP A 57 -4.66 -24.23 -3.51
C ASP A 57 -5.15 -25.36 -4.42
N GLU A 58 -6.41 -25.78 -4.28
CA GLU A 58 -7.09 -26.72 -5.18
C GLU A 58 -7.39 -26.14 -6.58
N ARG A 59 -7.11 -24.85 -6.80
CA ARG A 59 -7.33 -24.12 -8.06
C ARG A 59 -8.76 -24.20 -8.56
N GLU A 60 -9.73 -24.02 -7.66
CA GLU A 60 -11.13 -24.00 -8.02
C GLU A 60 -11.41 -22.96 -9.12
N GLU A 61 -12.01 -23.42 -10.21
CA GLU A 61 -12.22 -22.59 -11.40
C GLU A 61 -13.19 -21.43 -11.09
N GLY A 62 -12.79 -20.20 -11.42
CA GLY A 62 -13.60 -19.00 -11.19
C GLY A 62 -13.49 -18.37 -9.80
N LEU A 63 -12.85 -19.04 -8.82
CA LEU A 63 -12.65 -18.48 -7.48
C LEU A 63 -11.73 -17.25 -7.50
N MET A 64 -10.59 -17.33 -8.19
CA MET A 64 -9.64 -16.21 -8.29
C MET A 64 -10.23 -14.96 -8.97
N PRO A 65 -10.92 -15.05 -10.13
CA PRO A 65 -11.62 -13.90 -10.70
C PRO A 65 -12.66 -13.27 -9.76
N SER A 66 -13.40 -14.09 -9.00
CA SER A 66 -14.39 -13.60 -8.04
C SER A 66 -13.73 -12.81 -6.90
N LEU A 67 -12.62 -13.30 -6.35
CA LEU A 67 -11.86 -12.61 -5.31
C LEU A 67 -11.26 -11.31 -5.81
N MET A 68 -10.72 -11.30 -7.03
CA MET A 68 -10.21 -10.08 -7.65
C MET A 68 -11.30 -9.03 -7.86
N LYS A 69 -12.51 -9.45 -8.25
CA LYS A 69 -13.65 -8.54 -8.36
C LYS A 69 -14.03 -7.94 -7.01
N LYS A 70 -14.10 -8.74 -5.94
CA LYS A 70 -14.35 -8.27 -4.58
C LYS A 70 -13.29 -7.29 -4.09
N ALA A 71 -12.01 -7.60 -4.31
CA ALA A 71 -10.90 -6.71 -3.95
C ALA A 71 -10.97 -5.38 -4.72
N GLY A 72 -11.36 -5.42 -5.99
CA GLY A 72 -11.60 -4.22 -6.80
C GLY A 72 -12.76 -3.36 -6.29
N GLU A 73 -13.87 -3.98 -5.89
CA GLU A 73 -15.04 -3.27 -5.31
C GLU A 73 -14.70 -2.58 -3.98
N GLN A 74 -13.75 -3.12 -3.20
CA GLN A 74 -13.24 -2.49 -1.98
C GLN A 74 -12.17 -1.41 -2.24
N GLY A 75 -11.81 -1.16 -3.50
CA GLY A 75 -10.81 -0.14 -3.86
C GLY A 75 -9.36 -0.56 -3.63
N LEU A 76 -9.10 -1.79 -3.19
CA LEU A 76 -7.75 -2.31 -2.90
C LEU A 76 -6.87 -2.39 -4.15
N LEU A 77 -7.47 -2.55 -5.33
CA LEU A 77 -6.74 -2.67 -6.60
C LEU A 77 -6.48 -1.33 -7.31
N ALA A 78 -7.04 -0.24 -6.80
CA ALA A 78 -7.02 1.08 -7.45
C ALA A 78 -6.31 2.14 -6.61
N THR A 79 -5.45 1.75 -5.67
CA THR A 79 -4.73 2.68 -4.78
C THR A 79 -3.73 3.57 -5.54
N PHE A 80 -3.05 3.01 -6.54
CA PHE A 80 -1.93 3.66 -7.24
C PHE A 80 -2.31 4.52 -8.45
N PHE A 81 -3.49 4.30 -9.04
CA PHE A 81 -3.85 5.00 -10.28
C PHE A 81 -4.39 6.43 -9.99
N PRO A 82 -4.16 7.39 -10.90
CA PRO A 82 -4.70 8.75 -10.75
C PRO A 82 -6.23 8.77 -10.67
N GLU A 83 -6.79 9.73 -9.91
CA GLU A 83 -8.25 9.88 -9.73
C GLU A 83 -9.01 10.07 -11.05
N GLU A 84 -8.36 10.63 -12.07
CA GLU A 84 -8.95 10.80 -13.41
C GLU A 84 -9.35 9.47 -14.07
N PHE A 85 -8.79 8.35 -13.61
CA PHE A 85 -9.12 7.00 -14.07
C PHE A 85 -10.05 6.25 -13.11
N GLY A 86 -10.66 6.94 -12.13
CA GLY A 86 -11.59 6.34 -11.16
C GLY A 86 -10.90 5.60 -10.01
N ALA A 87 -9.67 5.99 -9.71
CA ALA A 87 -8.83 5.39 -8.69
C ALA A 87 -8.59 6.34 -7.50
N LEU A 88 -7.93 5.87 -6.45
CA LEU A 88 -7.79 6.62 -5.19
C LEU A 88 -6.64 7.65 -5.22
N GLY A 89 -5.74 7.60 -6.21
CA GLY A 89 -4.66 8.59 -6.38
C GLY A 89 -3.74 8.73 -5.17
N LYS A 90 -3.54 7.65 -4.40
CA LYS A 90 -2.80 7.69 -3.13
C LYS A 90 -1.29 7.60 -3.33
N ASP A 91 -0.56 8.03 -2.31
CA ASP A 91 0.90 8.05 -2.32
C ASP A 91 1.51 6.63 -2.42
N PHE A 92 2.80 6.57 -2.78
CA PHE A 92 3.54 5.30 -2.90
C PHE A 92 3.57 4.50 -1.59
N VAL A 93 3.52 5.19 -0.45
CA VAL A 93 3.54 4.60 0.89
C VAL A 93 2.23 3.86 1.18
N THR A 94 1.11 4.38 0.67
CA THR A 94 -0.21 3.73 0.76
C THR A 94 -0.41 2.64 -0.28
N SER A 95 0.28 2.75 -1.42
CA SER A 95 0.10 1.84 -2.55
C SER A 95 0.95 0.57 -2.49
N THR A 96 1.91 0.48 -1.55
CA THR A 96 2.88 -0.63 -1.41
C THR A 96 2.75 -1.28 -0.04
#